data_AF-A0A7J4RSR0-F1
#
_entry.id   AF-A0A7J4RSR0-F1
#
_cell.length_a   1.000
_cell.length_b   1.000
_cell.length_c   1.000
_cell.angle_alpha   90.00
_cell.angle_beta   90.00
_cell.angle_gamma   90.00
#
_symmetry.space_group_name_H-M   'P 1'
#
loop_
_entity.id
_entity.type
_entity.pdbx_description
1 polymer ?
#
loop_
_entity_poly.entity_id
_entity_poly.type
_entity_poly.pdbx_seq_one_letter_code
_entity_poly.pdbx_strand_id
1 'polypeptide(L)'
;MSEDMLKSIQKLIDSGKGDLKRLNEILNTLKQETVLYLSDYKYLESLFSQKEESQSKTGLEYKVKEKKQGGKTKQKPNSKITNDTSLSILKTRLASGEITLDEFQSLKKILKDN
;
A
#
# COMPACT_ATOMS: atom_id res chain seq x y z
N MET A 1 11.02 -16.24 10.71
CA MET A 1 10.97 -15.10 9.77
C MET A 1 10.42 -13.81 10.41
N SER A 2 9.66 -13.86 11.51
CA SER A 2 9.07 -12.67 12.14
C SER A 2 10.05 -11.82 12.97
N GLU A 3 11.10 -12.41 13.53
CA GLU A 3 12.05 -11.72 14.42
C GLU A 3 12.94 -10.68 13.71
N ASP A 4 13.41 -10.99 12.51
CA ASP A 4 14.23 -10.06 11.71
C ASP A 4 13.44 -8.83 11.27
N MET A 5 12.14 -9.02 10.98
CA MET A 5 11.23 -7.93 10.61
C MET A 5 10.97 -7.02 11.81
N LEU A 6 10.73 -7.59 13.00
CA LEU A 6 10.55 -6.85 14.25
C LEU A 6 11.79 -6.00 14.59
N LYS A 7 12.99 -6.58 14.49
CA LYS A 7 14.26 -5.84 14.70
C LYS A 7 14.43 -4.71 13.69
N SER A 8 14.01 -4.92 12.44
CA SER A 8 14.13 -3.91 11.38
C SER A 8 13.15 -2.76 11.58
N ILE A 9 11.92 -3.04 12.04
CA ILE A 9 10.94 -2.02 12.43
C ILE A 9 11.41 -1.24 13.66
N GLN A 10 11.97 -1.92 14.66
CA GLN A 10 12.53 -1.26 15.84
C GLN A 10 13.62 -0.26 15.44
N LYS A 11 14.53 -0.65 14.54
CA LYS A 11 15.55 0.26 13.99
C LYS A 11 14.94 1.46 13.23
N LEU A 12 13.79 1.30 12.56
CA LEU A 12 13.11 2.42 11.90
C LEU A 12 12.54 3.41 12.93
N ILE A 13 11.99 2.89 14.04
CA ILE A 13 11.51 3.70 15.17
C ILE A 13 12.68 4.44 15.82
N ASP A 14 13.76 3.73 16.16
CA ASP A 14 14.95 4.31 16.82
C ASP A 14 15.65 5.36 15.94
N SER A 15 15.61 5.18 14.62
CA SER A 15 16.16 6.14 13.64
C SER A 15 15.20 7.29 13.29
N GLY A 16 13.98 7.31 13.84
CA GLY A 16 12.97 8.32 13.53
C GLY A 16 12.53 8.32 12.07
N LYS A 17 12.72 7.21 11.34
CA LYS A 17 12.40 7.10 9.91
C LYS A 17 10.98 6.58 9.72
N GLY A 18 10.09 7.46 9.29
CA GLY A 18 8.69 7.16 9.03
C GLY A 18 7.75 7.71 10.10
N ASP A 19 6.60 7.09 10.23
CA ASP A 19 5.53 7.46 11.15
C ASP A 19 5.64 6.55 12.39
N LEU A 20 6.09 7.14 13.49
CA LEU A 20 6.30 6.42 14.75
C LEU A 20 5.04 5.78 15.28
N LYS A 21 3.87 6.41 15.10
CA LYS A 21 2.59 5.85 15.56
C LYS A 21 2.29 4.59 14.75
N ARG A 22 2.37 4.70 13.43
CA ARG A 22 2.10 3.58 12.52
C ARG A 22 3.09 2.42 12.72
N LEU A 23 4.37 2.71 12.87
CA LEU A 23 5.39 1.68 13.12
C LEU A 23 5.14 0.93 14.44
N ASN A 24 4.69 1.64 15.49
CA ASN A 24 4.31 0.99 16.75
C ASN A 24 3.06 0.12 16.62
N GLU A 25 2.05 0.55 15.85
CA GLU A 25 0.84 -0.25 15.58
C GLU A 25 1.18 -1.54 14.81
N ILE A 26 2.04 -1.44 13.81
CA ILE A 26 2.57 -2.57 13.04
C ILE A 26 3.35 -3.52 13.95
N LEU A 27 4.23 -2.99 14.80
CA LEU A 27 5.04 -3.78 15.73
C LEU A 27 4.18 -4.53 16.74
N ASN A 28 3.12 -3.91 17.26
CA ASN A 28 2.15 -4.59 18.13
C ASN A 28 1.37 -5.67 17.37
N THR A 29 0.92 -5.39 16.14
CA THR A 29 0.21 -6.36 15.29
C THR A 29 1.08 -7.61 15.05
N LEU A 30 2.38 -7.42 14.77
CA LEU A 30 3.33 -8.51 14.59
C LEU A 30 3.60 -9.30 15.88
N LYS A 31 3.67 -8.64 17.03
CA LYS A 31 3.82 -9.30 18.34
C LYS A 31 2.60 -10.15 18.71
N GLN A 32 1.43 -9.77 18.21
CA GLN A 32 0.18 -10.51 18.40
C GLN A 32 0.00 -11.67 17.40
N GLU A 33 1.04 -12.00 16.60
CA GLU A 33 1.00 -13.01 15.53
C GLU A 33 -0.12 -12.79 14.49
N THR A 34 -0.60 -11.55 14.40
CA THR A 34 -1.65 -11.15 13.46
C THR A 34 -1.06 -10.83 12.10
N VAL A 35 -1.84 -11.12 11.06
CA VAL A 35 -1.48 -10.82 9.67
C VAL A 35 -1.45 -9.30 9.46
N LEU A 36 -0.34 -8.77 8.97
CA LEU A 36 -0.23 -7.35 8.61
C LEU A 36 -1.10 -7.03 7.40
N TYR A 37 -1.71 -5.84 7.43
CA TYR A 37 -2.38 -5.32 6.24
C TYR A 37 -1.36 -5.10 5.11
N LEU A 38 -1.77 -5.36 3.87
CA LEU A 38 -0.94 -5.16 2.67
C LEU A 38 -0.41 -3.72 2.57
N SER A 39 -1.17 -2.74 3.07
CA SER A 39 -0.78 -1.34 3.17
C SER A 39 0.40 -1.11 4.11
N ASP A 40 0.48 -1.87 5.20
CA ASP A 40 1.57 -1.79 6.17
C ASP A 40 2.79 -2.54 5.67
N TYR A 41 2.59 -3.67 4.98
CA TYR A 41 3.67 -4.37 4.29
C TYR A 41 4.37 -3.45 3.27
N LYS A 42 3.60 -2.80 2.38
CA LYS A 42 4.13 -1.85 1.40
C LYS A 42 4.79 -0.63 2.04
N TYR A 43 4.26 -0.19 3.18
CA TYR A 43 4.84 0.92 3.92
C TYR A 43 6.23 0.58 4.45
N LEU A 44 6.37 -0.60 5.05
CA LEU A 44 7.66 -1.12 5.51
C LEU A 44 8.63 -1.36 4.36
N GLU A 45 8.16 -1.99 3.28
CA GLU A 45 8.97 -2.23 2.07
C GLU A 45 9.56 -0.92 1.53
N SER A 46 8.74 0.13 1.43
CA SER A 46 9.20 1.46 1.01
C SER A 46 10.26 2.05 1.94
N LEU A 47 10.16 1.83 3.25
CA LEU A 47 11.14 2.31 4.22
C LEU A 47 12.44 1.50 4.19
N PHE A 48 12.35 0.20 3.91
CA PHE A 48 13.51 -0.68 3.76
C PHE A 48 14.26 -0.42 2.45
N SER A 49 13.56 -0.22 1.33
CA SER A 49 14.19 0.12 0.04
C SER A 49 14.95 1.44 0.09
N GLN A 50 14.54 2.40 0.94
CA GLN A 50 15.29 3.64 1.16
C GLN A 50 16.61 3.44 1.92
N LYS A 51 16.85 2.26 2.49
CA LYS A 51 18.08 1.91 3.21
C LYS A 51 19.08 1.14 2.32
N GLU A 52 18.62 0.64 1.17
CA GLU A 52 19.32 -0.27 0.26
C GLU A 52 19.86 0.43 -1.00
N GLU A 53 20.12 1.76 -0.95
CA GLU A 53 20.78 2.46 -2.07
C GLU A 53 22.29 2.14 -2.20
N SER A 54 22.78 1.14 -1.47
CA SER A 54 24.12 0.58 -1.68
C SER A 54 24.01 -0.93 -1.81
N GLN A 55 23.97 -1.39 -3.06
CA GLN A 55 24.05 -2.78 -3.51
C GLN A 55 22.75 -3.60 -3.49
N SER A 56 21.91 -3.46 -4.50
CA SER A 56 21.85 -4.44 -5.60
C SER A 56 20.68 -4.14 -6.57
N LYS A 57 21.04 -4.01 -7.85
CA LYS A 57 20.10 -4.02 -8.96
C LYS A 57 19.58 -5.45 -9.13
N THR A 58 18.29 -5.69 -8.94
CA THR A 58 17.53 -6.64 -9.76
C THR A 58 16.11 -6.10 -9.90
N GLY A 59 15.74 -5.85 -11.15
CA GLY A 59 14.54 -5.13 -11.51
C GLY A 59 13.28 -5.97 -11.38
N LEU A 60 12.21 -5.29 -10.97
CA LEU A 60 10.91 -5.43 -11.60
C LEU A 60 10.39 -4.02 -11.86
N GLU A 61 10.58 -3.59 -13.09
CA GLU A 61 10.03 -2.35 -13.65
C GLU A 61 8.50 -2.46 -13.68
N TYR A 62 7.83 -1.68 -12.83
CA TYR A 62 6.45 -1.28 -13.10
C TYR A 62 6.35 0.23 -12.97
N LYS A 63 6.34 0.87 -14.14
CA LYS A 63 6.09 2.28 -14.45
C LYS A 63 5.39 3.06 -13.33
N VAL A 64 6.19 3.86 -12.61
CA VAL A 64 5.72 5.03 -11.89
C VAL A 64 5.28 6.06 -12.95
N LYS A 65 3.98 6.28 -13.09
CA LYS A 65 3.51 7.59 -13.56
C LYS A 65 3.61 8.52 -12.36
N GLU A 66 4.56 9.45 -12.45
CA GLU A 66 4.71 10.60 -11.56
C GLU A 66 3.34 11.22 -11.24
N LYS A 67 3.10 11.55 -9.97
CA LYS A 67 2.95 12.95 -9.54
C LYS A 67 3.23 13.10 -8.04
N LYS A 68 4.29 13.87 -7.81
CA LYS A 68 4.61 14.83 -6.75
C LYS A 68 3.54 15.13 -5.67
N GLN A 69 4.09 15.23 -4.45
CA GLN A 69 3.78 16.18 -3.36
C GLN A 69 2.45 15.92 -2.61
N GLY A 70 2.44 15.77 -1.30
CA GLY A 70 2.99 16.73 -0.34
C GLY A 70 1.87 17.67 0.09
N GLY A 71 1.62 17.75 1.39
CA GLY A 71 0.97 18.92 1.99
C GLY A 71 -0.55 19.04 1.84
N LYS A 72 -1.18 19.37 2.97
CA LYS A 72 -2.53 19.95 3.04
C LYS A 72 -2.59 21.18 2.13
N THR A 73 -3.60 21.33 1.27
CA THR A 73 -4.37 22.58 1.06
C THR A 73 -5.42 22.45 -0.06
N LYS A 74 -6.66 22.82 0.28
CA LYS A 74 -7.67 23.58 -0.49
C LYS A 74 -7.90 23.27 -2.00
N GLN A 75 -9.15 22.85 -2.26
CA GLN A 75 -10.06 23.24 -3.35
C GLN A 75 -9.74 22.80 -4.82
N LYS A 76 -10.68 21.97 -5.34
CA LYS A 76 -11.22 21.74 -6.71
C LYS A 76 -10.69 22.61 -7.88
N PRO A 77 -10.83 22.22 -9.19
CA PRO A 77 -11.64 21.14 -9.79
C PRO A 77 -10.96 20.33 -10.94
N ASN A 78 -11.68 19.31 -11.43
CA ASN A 78 -11.73 18.81 -12.81
C ASN A 78 -11.07 17.45 -13.19
N SER A 79 -11.96 16.52 -13.55
CA SER A 79 -11.81 15.37 -14.47
C SER A 79 -11.01 14.13 -14.06
N LYS A 80 -11.65 13.23 -13.29
CA LYS A 80 -11.55 11.74 -13.41
C LYS A 80 -12.58 11.05 -12.50
N ILE A 81 -13.88 11.26 -12.75
CA ILE A 81 -14.94 10.86 -11.79
C ILE A 81 -15.54 9.47 -12.05
N THR A 82 -15.24 8.79 -13.16
CA THR A 82 -16.07 7.63 -13.55
C THR A 82 -15.51 6.26 -13.14
N ASN A 83 -14.19 6.09 -13.08
CA ASN A 83 -13.59 4.77 -12.84
C ASN A 83 -13.26 4.46 -11.38
N ASP A 84 -12.90 5.46 -10.57
CA ASP A 84 -12.56 5.23 -9.16
C ASP A 84 -13.80 4.81 -8.35
N THR A 85 -14.94 5.46 -8.62
CA THR A 85 -16.24 5.11 -8.05
C THR A 85 -16.66 3.69 -8.45
N SER A 86 -16.56 3.34 -9.72
CA SER A 86 -16.93 2.00 -10.21
C SER A 86 -16.04 0.90 -9.61
N LEU A 87 -14.73 1.13 -9.50
CA LEU A 87 -13.82 0.19 -8.84
C LEU A 87 -14.05 0.09 -7.33
N SER A 88 -14.45 1.19 -6.67
CA SER A 88 -14.79 1.18 -5.24
C SER A 88 -16.02 0.31 -4.96
N ILE A 89 -17.05 0.41 -5.80
CA ILE A 89 -18.28 -0.39 -5.68
C ILE A 89 -17.96 -1.88 -5.88
N LEU A 90 -17.15 -2.22 -6.89
CA LEU A 90 -16.75 -3.61 -7.13
C LEU A 90 -15.96 -4.20 -5.95
N LYS A 91 -15.09 -3.41 -5.30
CA LYS A 91 -14.36 -3.86 -4.11
C LYS A 91 -15.30 -4.10 -2.93
N THR A 92 -16.29 -3.24 -2.73
CA THR A 92 -17.31 -3.43 -1.69
C THR A 92 -18.09 -4.72 -1.93
N ARG A 93 -18.50 -4.99 -3.17
CA ARG A 93 -19.23 -6.22 -3.53
C ARG A 93 -18.41 -7.49 -3.35
N LEU A 94 -17.11 -7.42 -3.64
CA LEU A 94 -16.20 -8.53 -3.38
C LEU A 94 -16.05 -8.78 -1.87
N ALA A 95 -16.00 -7.73 -1.07
CA ALA A 95 -15.90 -7.82 0.38
C ALA A 95 -17.20 -8.27 1.07
N SER A 96 -18.36 -7.92 0.50
CA SER A 96 -19.67 -8.41 0.97
C SER A 96 -19.99 -9.83 0.50
N GLY A 97 -19.21 -10.38 -0.43
CA GLY A 97 -19.45 -11.69 -1.04
C GLY A 97 -20.57 -11.70 -2.08
N GLU A 98 -21.03 -10.53 -2.53
CA GLU A 98 -22.03 -10.38 -3.60
C GLU A 98 -21.46 -10.77 -4.97
N ILE A 99 -20.13 -10.72 -5.13
CA ILE A 99 -19.42 -11.19 -6.33
C ILE A 99 -18.18 -11.98 -5.91
N THR A 100 -17.79 -12.92 -6.78
CA THR A 100 -16.56 -13.68 -6.65
C THR A 100 -15.34 -12.90 -7.14
N LEU A 101 -14.15 -13.38 -6.81
CA LEU A 101 -12.89 -12.79 -7.27
C LEU A 101 -12.74 -12.82 -8.80
N ASP A 102 -13.27 -13.86 -9.45
CA ASP A 102 -13.24 -14.00 -10.91
C ASP A 102 -14.14 -12.95 -11.58
N GLU A 103 -15.36 -12.79 -11.07
CA GLU A 103 -16.30 -11.77 -11.54
C GLU A 103 -15.74 -10.36 -11.35
N PHE A 104 -15.09 -10.10 -10.21
CA PHE A 104 -14.43 -8.81 -9.97
C PHE A 104 -13.36 -8.49 -11.04
N GLN A 105 -12.52 -9.46 -11.42
CA GLN A 105 -11.46 -9.24 -12.41
C GLN A 105 -12.04 -9.01 -13.82
N SER A 106 -13.08 -9.76 -14.19
CA SER A 106 -13.80 -9.58 -15.45
C SER A 106 -14.40 -8.18 -15.56
N LEU A 107 -15.11 -7.72 -14.52
CA LEU A 107 -15.71 -6.39 -14.47
C LEU A 107 -14.66 -5.27 -14.46
N LYS A 108 -13.55 -5.47 -13.73
CA LYS A 108 -12.43 -4.55 -13.69
C LYS A 108 -11.73 -4.40 -15.05
N LYS A 109 -11.63 -5.49 -15.81
CA LYS A 109 -11.03 -5.48 -17.16
C LYS A 109 -11.90 -4.66 -18.12
N ILE A 110 -13.21 -4.92 -18.13
CA ILE A 110 -14.19 -4.19 -18.97
C ILE A 110 -14.17 -2.68 -18.69
N LEU A 111 -14.04 -2.28 -17.42
CA LEU A 111 -13.92 -0.87 -17.01
C LEU A 111 -12.62 -0.19 -17.47
N LYS A 112 -11.58 -0.97 -17.80
CA LYS A 112 -10.27 -0.45 -18.19
C LYS A 112 -10.06 -0.45 -19.71
N ASP A 113 -10.82 -1.27 -20.43
CA ASP A 113 -10.80 -1.41 -21.88
C ASP A 113 -11.81 -0.48 -22.61
N ASN A 114 -12.54 0.38 -21.88
CA ASN A 114 -13.32 1.52 -22.40
C ASN A 114 -12.59 2.85 -22.17
#